data_AF-A0A443AW77-F1
#
_entry.id   AF-A0A443AW77-F1
#
_cell.length_a   1.000
_cell.length_b   1.000
_cell.length_c   1.000
_cell.angle_alpha   90.00
_cell.angle_beta   90.00
_cell.angle_gamma   90.00
#
_symmetry.space_group_name_H-M   'P 1'
#
loop_
_entity.id
_entity.type
_entity.pdbx_description
1 polymer ?
#
loop_
_entity_poly.entity_id
_entity_poly.type
_entity_poly.pdbx_seq_one_letter_code
_entity_poly.pdbx_strand_id
1 'polypeptide(L)'
;MLVRHNTKLLEQAIDLQIKRSAIPTLQAEAAAHDKIARANAFRRMASGAAIAMAAIGIGVGVWLVFDRDPTVIQPEPPVAQNQPSNPNENLPKETKKSEDRTPGEETIAEEGKTDKLKSPPIEQPTPPPADPANPDTFDFVKFANRKVTYAGSTWQLESGHHFESEKNPTWDTAWCYTRRLANTGVEVQVSLVNRPSPTSTPQAPVSANETLASVGLDDNSARELASRCLWLDEASFAPGDFDMGPERKEAAAAAEELSVQDGWDAIGNDLPGMPAWNVSLEQCQAQCEADRRCLALTYDKKHSACFMKNNGSILVRSPDAVMAAKGAIKANLQYSSLVFAKDTVVVGGAYANVRSNYADCVLACAADQRCLGFNFDGPNKMCAVLDTVTSSSPFKGVVSGVKATRS
;
A
#
# COMPACT_ATOMS: atom_id res chain seq x y z
N MET A 1 11.16 7.45 -71.41
CA MET A 1 12.03 7.92 -70.32
C MET A 1 12.54 6.71 -69.56
N LEU A 2 13.86 6.54 -69.39
CA LEU A 2 14.40 5.53 -68.47
C LEU A 2 14.60 6.18 -67.09
N VAL A 3 13.88 5.69 -66.07
CA VAL A 3 14.06 6.12 -64.68
C VAL A 3 15.18 5.30 -64.04
N ARG A 4 16.40 5.84 -64.02
CA ARG A 4 17.50 5.26 -63.23
C ARG A 4 17.16 5.38 -61.74
N HIS A 5 16.88 4.26 -61.10
CA HIS A 5 16.64 4.22 -59.65
C HIS A 5 17.98 4.34 -58.92
N ASN A 6 18.05 5.24 -57.94
CA ASN A 6 19.28 5.58 -57.23
C ASN A 6 19.51 4.60 -56.05
N THR A 7 20.19 3.48 -56.32
CA THR A 7 20.35 2.36 -55.38
C THR A 7 21.07 2.71 -54.07
N LYS A 8 21.87 3.78 -54.05
CA LYS A 8 22.63 4.23 -52.87
C LYS A 8 21.75 4.49 -51.63
N LEU A 9 20.54 5.00 -51.80
CA LEU A 9 19.64 5.28 -50.67
C LEU A 9 19.09 4.00 -50.04
N LEU A 10 18.90 2.94 -50.83
CA LEU A 10 18.41 1.65 -50.34
C LEU A 10 19.51 0.89 -49.57
N GLU A 11 20.75 0.92 -50.08
CA GLU A 11 21.93 0.34 -49.42
C GLU A 11 22.21 1.01 -48.06
N GLN A 12 22.11 2.35 -47.99
CA GLN A 12 22.27 3.09 -46.74
C GLN A 12 21.18 2.79 -45.70
N ALA A 13 19.93 2.59 -46.13
CA ALA A 13 18.84 2.21 -45.23
C ALA A 13 19.05 0.81 -44.62
N ILE A 14 19.51 -0.16 -45.44
CA ILE A 14 19.75 -1.54 -45.01
C ILE A 14 20.93 -1.62 -44.02
N ASP A 15 22.05 -0.93 -44.29
CA ASP A 15 23.21 -0.91 -43.39
C ASP A 15 22.88 -0.29 -42.02
N LEU A 16 22.06 0.77 -41.98
CA LEU A 16 21.54 1.36 -40.74
C LEU A 16 20.64 0.41 -39.94
N GLN A 17 19.85 -0.42 -40.63
CA GLN A 17 18.95 -1.38 -39.98
C GLN A 17 19.71 -2.60 -39.43
N ILE A 18 20.72 -3.10 -40.15
CA ILE A 18 21.63 -4.16 -39.69
C ILE A 18 22.48 -3.69 -38.49
N LYS A 19 23.00 -2.45 -38.52
CA LYS A 19 23.73 -1.89 -37.37
C LYS A 19 22.86 -1.71 -36.13
N ARG A 20 21.55 -1.46 -36.28
CA ARG A 20 20.61 -1.37 -35.15
C ARG A 20 20.22 -2.74 -34.57
N SER A 21 20.14 -3.80 -35.37
CA SER A 21 19.83 -5.15 -34.87
C SER A 21 21.01 -5.87 -34.23
N ALA A 22 22.25 -5.49 -34.53
CA ALA A 22 23.46 -6.07 -33.91
C ALA A 22 23.80 -5.50 -32.51
N ILE A 23 23.27 -4.32 -32.14
CA ILE A 23 23.53 -3.70 -30.82
C ILE A 23 22.91 -4.48 -29.65
N PRO A 24 21.61 -4.89 -29.66
CA PRO A 24 21.02 -5.60 -28.54
C PRO A 24 21.61 -7.00 -28.32
N THR A 25 22.10 -7.68 -29.36
CA THR A 25 22.75 -8.99 -29.23
C THR A 25 24.13 -8.88 -28.59
N LEU A 26 24.94 -7.90 -29.00
CA LEU A 26 26.28 -7.67 -28.41
C LEU A 26 26.21 -7.20 -26.95
N GLN A 27 25.19 -6.42 -26.56
CA GLN A 27 24.97 -6.09 -25.14
C GLN A 27 24.52 -7.30 -24.31
N ALA A 28 23.72 -8.21 -24.88
CA ALA A 28 23.31 -9.45 -24.22
C ALA A 28 24.50 -10.40 -24.01
N GLU A 29 25.36 -10.57 -25.01
CA GLU A 29 26.58 -11.38 -24.89
C GLU A 29 27.59 -10.78 -23.91
N ALA A 30 27.82 -9.45 -23.94
CA ALA A 30 28.68 -8.78 -22.96
C ALA A 30 28.17 -8.95 -21.51
N ALA A 31 26.85 -8.86 -21.29
CA ALA A 31 26.24 -9.08 -19.98
C ALA A 31 26.28 -10.55 -19.54
N ALA A 32 26.24 -11.51 -20.47
CA ALA A 32 26.44 -12.93 -20.18
C ALA A 32 27.90 -13.22 -19.80
N HIS A 33 28.86 -12.65 -20.54
CA HIS A 33 30.29 -12.80 -20.25
C HIS A 33 30.71 -12.15 -18.93
N ASP A 34 30.18 -10.98 -18.55
CA ASP A 34 30.43 -10.38 -17.23
C ASP A 34 29.87 -11.25 -16.09
N LYS A 35 28.66 -11.81 -16.25
CA LYS A 35 28.09 -12.77 -15.26
C LYS A 35 28.95 -14.03 -15.10
N ILE A 36 29.43 -14.61 -16.21
CA ILE A 36 30.30 -15.81 -16.18
C ILE A 36 31.69 -15.46 -15.61
N ALA A 37 32.24 -14.29 -15.93
CA ALA A 37 33.52 -13.82 -15.38
C ALA A 37 33.44 -13.61 -13.86
N ARG A 38 32.37 -12.97 -13.35
CA ARG A 38 32.13 -12.80 -11.90
C ARG A 38 31.94 -14.15 -11.20
N ALA A 39 31.17 -15.07 -11.78
CA ALA A 39 30.99 -16.41 -11.22
C ALA A 39 32.32 -17.19 -11.09
N ASN A 40 33.18 -17.10 -12.11
CA ASN A 40 34.50 -17.75 -12.09
C ASN A 40 35.51 -17.05 -11.17
N ALA A 41 35.42 -15.72 -11.00
CA ALA A 41 36.24 -14.98 -10.04
C ALA A 41 35.94 -15.39 -8.58
N PHE A 42 34.65 -15.52 -8.22
CA PHE A 42 34.25 -16.01 -6.89
C PHE A 42 34.75 -17.44 -6.62
N ARG A 43 34.72 -18.32 -7.62
CA ARG A 43 35.18 -19.72 -7.48
C ARG A 43 36.69 -19.84 -7.20
N ARG A 44 37.50 -18.85 -7.62
CA ARG A 44 38.95 -18.77 -7.32
C ARG A 44 39.23 -18.16 -5.94
N MET A 45 38.43 -17.23 -5.45
CA MET A 45 38.57 -16.72 -4.07
C MET A 45 38.19 -17.78 -3.02
N ALA A 46 37.11 -18.54 -3.24
CA ALA A 46 36.68 -19.59 -2.32
C ALA A 46 37.70 -20.75 -2.16
N SER A 47 38.45 -21.06 -3.22
CA SER A 47 39.51 -22.09 -3.18
C SER A 47 40.82 -21.57 -2.60
N GLY A 48 41.15 -20.29 -2.75
CA GLY A 48 42.30 -19.66 -2.08
C GLY A 48 42.15 -19.55 -0.56
N ALA A 49 40.97 -19.16 -0.07
CA ALA A 49 40.69 -19.00 1.35
C ALA A 49 40.77 -20.33 2.15
N ALA A 50 40.36 -21.45 1.53
CA ALA A 50 40.40 -22.76 2.16
C ALA A 50 41.82 -23.24 2.49
N ILE A 51 42.82 -22.85 1.68
CA ILE A 51 44.22 -23.24 1.87
C ILE A 51 44.89 -22.41 2.99
N ALA A 52 44.48 -21.14 3.18
CA ALA A 52 45.01 -20.31 4.25
C ALA A 52 44.54 -20.75 5.65
N MET A 53 43.29 -21.19 5.79
CA MET A 53 42.73 -21.58 7.10
C MET A 53 43.25 -22.92 7.62
N ALA A 54 43.74 -23.81 6.74
CA ALA A 54 44.36 -25.07 7.14
C ALA A 54 45.75 -24.90 7.79
N ALA A 55 46.45 -23.80 7.52
CA ALA A 55 47.82 -23.56 8.00
C ALA A 55 47.90 -22.97 9.42
N ILE A 56 46.84 -22.31 9.91
CA ILE A 56 46.83 -21.63 11.22
C ILE A 56 46.30 -22.57 12.33
N GLY A 57 45.47 -23.56 11.98
CA GLY A 57 44.82 -24.49 12.93
C GLY A 57 45.74 -25.45 13.70
N ILE A 58 47.03 -25.51 13.36
CA ILE A 58 48.02 -26.41 14.02
C ILE A 58 48.92 -25.63 15.01
N GLY A 59 48.90 -24.29 14.98
CA GLY A 59 49.85 -23.45 15.75
C GLY A 59 49.52 -23.16 17.21
N VAL A 60 48.29 -23.42 17.68
CA VAL A 60 47.79 -22.90 18.99
C VAL A 60 47.50 -24.03 20.02
N GLY A 61 47.70 -25.29 19.65
CA GLY A 61 47.35 -26.45 20.48
C GLY A 61 48.31 -26.81 21.63
N VAL A 62 49.41 -26.08 21.84
CA VAL A 62 50.53 -26.50 22.72
C VAL A 62 50.73 -25.57 23.95
N TRP A 63 50.00 -24.46 24.08
CA TRP A 63 50.24 -23.45 25.13
C TRP A 63 49.19 -23.41 26.26
N LEU A 64 48.56 -24.54 26.60
CA LEU A 64 47.57 -24.62 27.70
C LEU A 64 47.77 -25.82 28.66
N VAL A 65 48.99 -26.37 28.74
CA VAL A 65 49.32 -27.45 29.69
C VAL A 65 50.69 -27.22 30.35
N PHE A 66 50.86 -26.10 31.05
CA PHE A 66 51.80 -25.93 32.18
C PHE A 66 51.44 -24.63 32.93
N ASP A 67 50.66 -24.74 34.02
CA ASP A 67 51.05 -24.17 35.32
C ASP A 67 50.07 -24.57 36.45
N ARG A 68 50.63 -25.29 37.41
CA ARG A 68 50.23 -25.50 38.82
C ARG A 68 51.56 -25.35 39.56
N ASP A 69 51.72 -24.62 40.65
CA ASP A 69 50.89 -24.64 41.87
C ASP A 69 51.06 -23.31 42.69
N PRO A 70 50.48 -23.15 43.89
CA PRO A 70 50.14 -21.82 44.44
C PRO A 70 51.18 -21.22 45.41
N THR A 71 51.06 -19.91 45.74
CA THR A 71 50.90 -19.40 47.14
C THR A 71 50.92 -17.85 47.31
N VAL A 72 50.02 -17.33 48.17
CA VAL A 72 50.29 -16.37 49.30
C VAL A 72 50.29 -14.81 49.09
N ILE A 73 49.53 -14.14 49.99
CA ILE A 73 49.37 -12.69 50.38
C ILE A 73 48.47 -11.72 49.56
N GLN A 74 47.44 -11.19 50.24
CA GLN A 74 46.80 -9.88 49.97
C GLN A 74 47.37 -8.79 50.90
N PRO A 75 47.25 -7.50 50.54
CA PRO A 75 46.52 -6.59 51.43
C PRO A 75 45.42 -5.73 50.77
N GLU A 76 44.57 -5.16 51.61
CA GLU A 76 43.31 -4.44 51.33
C GLU A 76 43.43 -2.97 50.79
N PRO A 77 42.32 -2.37 50.31
CA PRO A 77 42.29 -1.04 49.66
C PRO A 77 41.89 0.12 50.61
N PRO A 78 42.01 1.39 50.18
CA PRO A 78 41.45 2.54 50.88
C PRO A 78 40.00 2.89 50.49
N VAL A 79 39.27 3.50 51.43
CA VAL A 79 37.84 3.84 51.41
C VAL A 79 37.60 5.36 51.38
N ALA A 80 36.58 5.84 50.65
CA ALA A 80 35.71 7.00 50.95
C ALA A 80 34.59 7.07 49.87
N GLN A 81 33.27 6.98 50.15
CA GLN A 81 32.35 7.91 50.84
C GLN A 81 32.22 9.30 50.16
N ASN A 82 31.06 9.96 50.01
CA ASN A 82 29.62 9.60 50.08
C ASN A 82 28.75 10.74 49.46
N GLN A 83 27.58 10.38 48.90
CA GLN A 83 26.28 11.10 48.67
C GLN A 83 25.97 12.48 49.35
N PRO A 84 24.81 13.17 49.09
CA PRO A 84 24.13 13.60 47.84
C PRO A 84 23.59 15.08 47.88
N SER A 85 23.13 15.64 46.75
CA SER A 85 22.07 16.71 46.76
C SER A 85 21.48 17.03 45.37
N ASN A 86 20.16 17.28 45.33
CA ASN A 86 19.34 17.85 44.24
C ASN A 86 18.84 19.25 44.73
N PRO A 87 18.13 20.12 43.96
CA PRO A 87 17.74 20.10 42.53
C PRO A 87 17.91 21.49 41.80
N ASN A 88 17.20 21.65 40.67
CA ASN A 88 16.76 22.89 39.97
C ASN A 88 17.61 23.54 38.84
N GLU A 89 17.02 23.48 37.63
CA GLU A 89 16.56 24.65 36.85
C GLU A 89 17.58 25.64 36.26
N ASN A 90 17.80 25.58 34.92
CA ASN A 90 17.34 26.64 34.00
C ASN A 90 17.63 26.33 32.50
N LEU A 91 16.78 26.89 31.63
CA LEU A 91 17.02 27.07 30.19
C LEU A 91 17.89 28.32 29.98
N PRO A 92 18.55 28.51 28.82
CA PRO A 92 18.14 29.66 28.02
C PRO A 92 18.17 29.45 26.49
N LYS A 93 17.69 30.49 25.81
CA LYS A 93 17.34 30.58 24.39
C LYS A 93 18.04 31.82 23.83
N GLU A 94 18.80 31.70 22.74
CA GLU A 94 19.41 32.85 22.03
C GLU A 94 18.72 33.06 20.66
N THR A 95 17.99 34.15 20.41
CA THR A 95 18.33 35.56 20.06
C THR A 95 18.48 35.85 18.55
N LYS A 96 17.69 36.84 18.10
CA LYS A 96 17.78 37.51 16.78
C LYS A 96 18.42 38.90 16.93
N LYS A 97 19.00 39.43 15.84
CA LYS A 97 19.21 40.87 15.56
C LYS A 97 19.29 41.01 14.01
N SER A 98 18.52 41.82 13.28
CA SER A 98 18.44 43.31 13.21
C SER A 98 19.78 43.95 12.82
N GLU A 99 19.93 44.93 11.91
CA GLU A 99 19.12 45.63 10.87
C GLU A 99 20.11 46.57 10.12
N ASP A 100 19.91 46.96 8.84
CA ASP A 100 20.25 48.33 8.35
C ASP A 100 19.63 48.69 6.97
N ARG A 101 19.86 49.95 6.53
CA ARG A 101 19.08 50.79 5.60
C ARG A 101 19.45 50.82 4.10
N THR A 102 18.46 51.30 3.34
CA THR A 102 18.40 51.88 1.97
C THR A 102 19.17 53.22 1.79
N PRO A 103 19.17 53.94 0.63
CA PRO A 103 18.60 53.67 -0.73
C PRO A 103 19.56 53.94 -1.92
N GLY A 104 19.08 53.77 -3.16
CA GLY A 104 19.70 54.31 -4.38
C GLY A 104 18.75 54.28 -5.60
N GLU A 105 18.50 55.45 -6.19
CA GLU A 105 17.60 55.68 -7.34
C GLU A 105 18.40 56.44 -8.42
N GLU A 106 18.34 56.00 -9.68
CA GLU A 106 18.66 56.87 -10.83
C GLU A 106 18.09 56.32 -12.15
N THR A 107 17.47 57.19 -12.94
CA THR A 107 16.82 56.91 -14.24
C THR A 107 17.40 57.77 -15.34
N ILE A 108 17.72 57.19 -16.51
CA ILE A 108 17.84 57.92 -17.79
C ILE A 108 17.25 57.06 -18.92
N ALA A 109 16.59 57.69 -19.90
CA ALA A 109 15.82 57.05 -20.98
C ALA A 109 16.34 57.35 -22.41
N GLU A 110 15.76 56.61 -23.38
CA GLU A 110 15.66 56.82 -24.85
C GLU A 110 16.93 56.74 -25.72
N GLU A 111 16.89 56.43 -27.03
CA GLU A 111 15.75 56.13 -27.96
C GLU A 111 16.06 54.90 -28.87
N GLY A 112 15.12 54.45 -29.71
CA GLY A 112 15.37 53.43 -30.75
C GLY A 112 14.13 52.82 -31.42
N LYS A 113 13.48 53.56 -32.33
CA LYS A 113 12.21 53.23 -33.01
C LYS A 113 12.37 52.47 -34.35
N THR A 114 11.47 51.51 -34.65
CA THR A 114 11.07 51.12 -36.02
C THR A 114 9.77 50.28 -36.05
N ASP A 115 9.12 50.22 -37.22
CA ASP A 115 7.66 50.08 -37.34
C ASP A 115 7.06 48.67 -37.60
N LYS A 116 6.04 48.33 -36.78
CA LYS A 116 4.65 47.98 -37.15
C LYS A 116 4.38 47.09 -38.39
N LEU A 117 3.79 45.90 -38.14
CA LEU A 117 2.51 45.50 -38.75
C LEU A 117 1.67 44.64 -37.78
N LYS A 118 0.34 44.62 -37.98
CA LYS A 118 -0.67 44.28 -36.97
C LYS A 118 -1.66 43.23 -37.51
N SER A 119 -2.07 42.29 -36.67
CA SER A 119 -3.28 41.46 -36.83
C SER A 119 -4.04 41.41 -35.50
N PRO A 120 -5.39 41.34 -35.49
CA PRO A 120 -6.19 41.74 -34.33
C PRO A 120 -6.37 40.61 -33.27
N PRO A 121 -6.48 40.97 -31.97
CA PRO A 121 -7.02 40.07 -30.96
C PRO A 121 -8.51 39.79 -31.20
N ILE A 122 -8.95 38.56 -30.92
CA ILE A 122 -10.36 38.19 -30.89
C ILE A 122 -10.97 38.80 -29.62
N GLU A 123 -12.06 39.54 -29.79
CA GLU A 123 -12.82 40.15 -28.70
C GLU A 123 -13.64 39.06 -27.97
N GLN A 124 -13.13 38.61 -26.83
CA GLN A 124 -13.84 37.68 -25.95
C GLN A 124 -14.66 38.52 -24.95
N PRO A 125 -16.00 38.39 -24.90
CA PRO A 125 -16.83 39.24 -24.03
C PRO A 125 -16.45 39.07 -22.56
N THR A 126 -16.08 40.18 -21.91
CA THR A 126 -15.88 40.20 -20.45
C THR A 126 -17.22 39.88 -19.78
N PRO A 127 -17.28 38.91 -18.84
CA PRO A 127 -18.50 38.71 -18.06
C PRO A 127 -18.81 39.98 -17.24
N PRO A 128 -20.09 40.33 -17.05
CA PRO A 128 -20.46 41.49 -16.24
C PRO A 128 -19.98 41.30 -14.78
N PRO A 129 -19.79 42.39 -14.02
CA PRO A 129 -19.36 42.30 -12.63
C PRO A 129 -20.35 41.47 -11.80
N ALA A 130 -19.82 40.54 -11.00
CA ALA A 130 -20.64 39.75 -10.09
C ALA A 130 -21.30 40.65 -9.02
N ASP A 131 -22.63 40.69 -9.00
CA ASP A 131 -23.40 41.30 -7.91
C ASP A 131 -23.52 40.27 -6.77
N PRO A 132 -22.97 40.53 -5.57
CA PRO A 132 -23.00 39.57 -4.46
C PRO A 132 -24.40 39.37 -3.85
N ALA A 133 -25.45 40.04 -4.35
CA ALA A 133 -26.80 39.97 -3.81
C ALA A 133 -27.74 38.96 -4.50
N ASN A 134 -27.37 38.35 -5.63
CA ASN A 134 -28.28 37.48 -6.39
C ASN A 134 -27.60 36.15 -6.81
N PRO A 135 -28.09 34.98 -6.37
CA PRO A 135 -27.58 33.69 -6.88
C PRO A 135 -28.01 33.51 -8.34
N ASP A 136 -27.11 33.01 -9.18
CA ASP A 136 -27.37 32.74 -10.60
C ASP A 136 -28.55 31.76 -10.78
N THR A 137 -29.71 32.29 -11.18
CA THR A 137 -30.88 31.49 -11.56
C THR A 137 -30.84 31.17 -13.04
N PHE A 138 -30.41 29.96 -13.37
CA PHE A 138 -30.61 29.36 -14.69
C PHE A 138 -31.73 28.31 -14.58
N ASP A 139 -32.73 28.38 -15.46
CA ASP A 139 -33.78 27.36 -15.62
C ASP A 139 -34.49 26.97 -14.29
N PHE A 140 -34.89 28.00 -13.53
CA PHE A 140 -35.50 27.87 -12.19
C PHE A 140 -34.67 27.11 -11.13
N VAL A 141 -33.37 26.86 -11.38
CA VAL A 141 -32.47 26.23 -10.40
C VAL A 141 -31.79 27.30 -9.53
N LYS A 142 -31.65 27.01 -8.23
CA LYS A 142 -30.80 27.75 -7.28
C LYS A 142 -29.67 26.87 -6.77
N PHE A 143 -28.45 27.40 -6.79
CA PHE A 143 -27.25 26.68 -6.37
C PHE A 143 -26.71 27.19 -5.02
N ALA A 144 -26.23 26.25 -4.20
CA ALA A 144 -25.44 26.50 -3.01
C ALA A 144 -24.11 25.72 -3.13
N ASN A 145 -23.01 26.26 -2.58
CA ASN A 145 -21.72 25.58 -2.62
C ASN A 145 -21.00 25.63 -1.27
N ARG A 146 -20.18 24.62 -1.00
CA ARG A 146 -19.42 24.48 0.25
C ARG A 146 -18.09 23.78 0.02
N LYS A 147 -17.02 24.31 0.62
CA LYS A 147 -15.73 23.60 0.72
C LYS A 147 -15.65 22.88 2.06
N VAL A 148 -15.26 21.60 2.03
CA VAL A 148 -15.15 20.76 3.24
C VAL A 148 -13.87 19.93 3.21
N THR A 149 -13.28 19.71 4.39
CA THR A 149 -12.14 18.80 4.55
C THR A 149 -12.65 17.43 5.02
N TYR A 150 -12.29 16.37 4.30
CA TYR A 150 -12.64 14.99 4.62
C TYR A 150 -11.56 14.03 4.11
N ALA A 151 -11.18 13.05 4.93
CA ALA A 151 -10.11 12.07 4.64
C ALA A 151 -8.79 12.72 4.15
N GLY A 152 -8.39 13.84 4.77
CA GLY A 152 -7.18 14.59 4.39
C GLY A 152 -7.26 15.34 3.05
N SER A 153 -8.37 15.24 2.31
CA SER A 153 -8.63 15.98 1.07
C SER A 153 -9.60 17.15 1.29
N THR A 154 -9.47 18.20 0.48
CA THR A 154 -10.48 19.27 0.38
C THR A 154 -11.42 18.97 -0.78
N TRP A 155 -12.72 19.02 -0.53
CA TRP A 155 -13.79 18.73 -1.47
C TRP A 155 -14.61 20.00 -1.73
N GLN A 156 -15.09 20.17 -2.97
CA GLN A 156 -16.01 21.23 -3.36
C GLN A 156 -17.36 20.61 -3.62
N LEU A 157 -18.30 20.81 -2.70
CA LEU A 157 -19.67 20.33 -2.80
C LEU A 157 -20.54 21.43 -3.42
N GLU A 158 -21.32 21.08 -4.43
CA GLU A 158 -22.29 21.96 -5.06
C GLU A 158 -23.67 21.30 -4.97
N SER A 159 -24.68 22.06 -4.55
CA SER A 159 -26.04 21.59 -4.30
C SER A 159 -27.04 22.42 -5.10
N GLY A 160 -27.76 21.79 -6.02
CA GLY A 160 -28.77 22.43 -6.87
C GLY A 160 -30.18 22.12 -6.36
N HIS A 161 -31.07 23.10 -6.51
CA HIS A 161 -32.48 22.99 -6.11
C HIS A 161 -33.32 23.54 -7.26
N HIS A 162 -34.08 22.68 -7.93
CA HIS A 162 -35.00 23.06 -9.01
C HIS A 162 -36.36 23.46 -8.44
N PHE A 163 -37.01 24.42 -9.09
CA PHE A 163 -38.35 24.91 -8.76
C PHE A 163 -39.20 24.84 -10.03
N GLU A 164 -40.42 24.31 -9.98
CA GLU A 164 -41.32 24.30 -11.17
C GLU A 164 -41.62 25.71 -11.71
N SER A 165 -41.49 26.74 -10.86
CA SER A 165 -41.56 28.15 -11.27
C SER A 165 -40.88 29.08 -10.25
N GLU A 166 -40.52 30.29 -10.67
CA GLU A 166 -40.06 31.40 -9.80
C GLU A 166 -41.00 31.71 -8.62
N LYS A 167 -42.28 31.37 -8.71
CA LYS A 167 -43.31 31.67 -7.70
C LYS A 167 -43.49 30.55 -6.68
N ASN A 168 -42.88 29.38 -6.89
CA ASN A 168 -43.01 28.27 -5.95
C ASN A 168 -42.27 28.62 -4.65
N PRO A 169 -42.91 28.51 -3.47
CA PRO A 169 -42.28 28.87 -2.20
C PRO A 169 -41.21 27.87 -1.74
N THR A 170 -41.15 26.70 -2.38
CA THR A 170 -40.19 25.64 -2.13
C THR A 170 -39.80 24.97 -3.44
N TRP A 171 -38.66 24.31 -3.43
CA TRP A 171 -38.12 23.53 -4.55
C TRP A 171 -38.86 22.19 -4.67
N ASP A 172 -38.92 21.63 -5.89
CA ASP A 172 -39.52 20.30 -6.13
C ASP A 172 -38.49 19.18 -6.01
N THR A 173 -37.28 19.38 -6.54
CA THR A 173 -36.18 18.41 -6.52
C THR A 173 -34.85 19.08 -6.17
N ALA A 174 -33.98 18.38 -5.45
CA ALA A 174 -32.66 18.89 -5.10
C ALA A 174 -31.59 17.80 -5.16
N TRP A 175 -30.36 18.16 -5.50
CA TRP A 175 -29.24 17.24 -5.64
C TRP A 175 -27.95 17.87 -5.11
N CYS A 176 -26.96 17.04 -4.80
CA CYS A 176 -25.62 17.50 -4.46
C CYS A 176 -24.54 16.62 -5.09
N TYR A 177 -23.46 17.26 -5.52
CA TYR A 177 -22.38 16.63 -6.27
C TYR A 177 -21.02 17.29 -5.97
N THR A 178 -19.94 16.64 -6.41
CA THR A 178 -18.58 17.18 -6.42
C THR A 178 -17.96 16.97 -7.79
N ARG A 179 -17.10 17.88 -8.25
CA ARG A 179 -16.20 17.64 -9.39
C ARG A 179 -14.80 17.31 -8.86
N ARG A 180 -14.15 16.30 -9.42
CA ARG A 180 -12.75 15.95 -9.08
C ARG A 180 -12.06 15.31 -10.28
N LEU A 181 -10.76 15.56 -10.41
CA LEU A 181 -9.91 14.82 -11.35
C LEU A 181 -9.88 13.34 -10.94
N ALA A 182 -10.32 12.45 -11.83
CA ALA A 182 -10.22 11.01 -11.63
C ALA A 182 -8.80 10.51 -11.86
N ASN A 183 -8.53 9.26 -11.48
CA ASN A 183 -7.25 8.57 -11.66
C ASN A 183 -6.75 8.53 -13.13
N THR A 184 -7.64 8.75 -14.10
CA THR A 184 -7.35 8.84 -15.54
C THR A 184 -6.88 10.24 -15.99
N GLY A 185 -6.91 11.25 -15.12
CA GLY A 185 -6.63 12.65 -15.47
C GLY A 185 -7.81 13.40 -16.10
N VAL A 186 -9.00 12.80 -16.15
CA VAL A 186 -10.24 13.45 -16.63
C VAL A 186 -11.03 14.00 -15.44
N GLU A 187 -11.62 15.18 -15.55
CA GLU A 187 -12.54 15.68 -14.52
C GLU A 187 -13.87 14.90 -14.57
N VAL A 188 -14.26 14.34 -13.43
CA VAL A 188 -15.49 13.56 -13.26
C VAL A 188 -16.41 14.29 -12.29
N GLN A 189 -17.66 14.45 -12.71
CA GLN A 189 -18.75 14.87 -11.83
C GLN A 189 -19.31 13.66 -11.09
N VAL A 190 -19.25 13.70 -9.76
CA VAL A 190 -19.75 12.65 -8.88
C VAL A 190 -21.01 13.16 -8.19
N SER A 191 -22.16 12.62 -8.58
CA SER A 191 -23.44 12.84 -7.92
C SER A 191 -23.46 12.07 -6.60
N LEU A 192 -23.45 12.80 -5.49
CA LEU A 192 -23.39 12.23 -4.15
C LEU A 192 -24.78 11.83 -3.67
N VAL A 193 -25.74 12.74 -3.77
CA VAL A 193 -27.10 12.56 -3.24
C VAL A 193 -28.15 13.24 -4.11
N ASN A 194 -29.31 12.61 -4.23
CA ASN A 194 -30.53 13.17 -4.81
C ASN A 194 -31.64 13.21 -3.74
N ARG A 195 -32.50 14.21 -3.78
CA ARG A 195 -33.61 14.39 -2.83
C ARG A 195 -34.88 14.73 -3.64
N PRO A 196 -35.74 13.72 -3.91
CA PRO A 196 -36.91 13.87 -4.79
C PRO A 196 -37.99 14.86 -4.35
N SER A 197 -37.98 15.32 -3.09
CA SER A 197 -38.82 16.40 -2.56
C SER A 197 -38.35 16.90 -1.19
N PRO A 198 -38.80 18.08 -0.70
CA PRO A 198 -38.49 18.58 0.64
C PRO A 198 -38.86 17.63 1.79
N THR A 199 -39.78 16.70 1.60
CA THR A 199 -40.18 15.71 2.64
C THR A 199 -39.68 14.29 2.35
N SER A 200 -38.99 14.07 1.23
CA SER A 200 -38.44 12.77 0.85
C SER A 200 -37.19 12.39 1.66
N THR A 201 -37.04 11.09 1.90
CA THR A 201 -35.75 10.51 2.33
C THR A 201 -34.72 10.72 1.20
N PRO A 202 -33.56 11.33 1.49
CA PRO A 202 -32.54 11.55 0.47
C PRO A 202 -31.89 10.22 0.05
N GLN A 203 -31.57 10.10 -1.24
CA GLN A 203 -31.01 8.90 -1.87
C GLN A 203 -29.52 9.10 -2.13
N ALA A 204 -28.67 8.28 -1.51
CA ALA A 204 -27.22 8.33 -1.69
C ALA A 204 -26.58 6.96 -1.42
N PRO A 205 -25.55 6.55 -2.19
CA PRO A 205 -24.90 7.32 -3.26
C PRO A 205 -25.66 7.24 -4.59
N VAL A 206 -25.61 8.31 -5.39
CA VAL A 206 -26.23 8.33 -6.73
C VAL A 206 -25.27 7.76 -7.79
N SER A 207 -24.02 8.26 -7.85
CA SER A 207 -23.01 7.77 -8.80
C SER A 207 -22.64 6.30 -8.56
N ALA A 208 -22.45 5.54 -9.64
CA ALA A 208 -22.06 4.13 -9.61
C ALA A 208 -20.69 3.90 -8.94
N ASN A 209 -20.46 2.68 -8.46
CA ASN A 209 -19.29 2.34 -7.64
C ASN A 209 -17.96 2.58 -8.37
N GLU A 210 -17.92 2.36 -9.69
CA GLU A 210 -16.77 2.63 -10.54
C GLU A 210 -16.48 4.14 -10.64
N THR A 211 -17.54 4.96 -10.72
CA THR A 211 -17.44 6.42 -10.73
C THR A 211 -16.91 6.94 -9.40
N LEU A 212 -17.40 6.41 -8.27
CA LEU A 212 -16.88 6.71 -6.93
C LEU A 212 -15.40 6.32 -6.81
N ALA A 213 -15.06 5.08 -7.15
CA ALA A 213 -13.69 4.56 -7.08
C ALA A 213 -12.71 5.36 -7.96
N SER A 214 -13.17 5.88 -9.11
CA SER A 214 -12.35 6.70 -10.02
C SER A 214 -11.78 7.98 -9.37
N VAL A 215 -12.43 8.50 -8.32
CA VAL A 215 -12.01 9.70 -7.56
C VAL A 215 -11.57 9.39 -6.13
N GLY A 216 -11.39 8.11 -5.79
CA GLY A 216 -11.02 7.65 -4.45
C GLY A 216 -12.16 7.68 -3.42
N LEU A 217 -13.40 7.43 -3.86
CA LEU A 217 -14.57 7.25 -3.00
C LEU A 217 -15.11 5.82 -3.04
N ASP A 218 -15.85 5.47 -2.01
CA ASP A 218 -16.71 4.30 -1.85
C ASP A 218 -18.11 4.73 -1.34
N ASP A 219 -19.04 3.80 -1.17
CA ASP A 219 -20.41 4.11 -0.74
C ASP A 219 -20.50 4.78 0.64
N ASN A 220 -19.51 4.55 1.53
CA ASN A 220 -19.47 5.12 2.86
C ASN A 220 -18.96 6.57 2.84
N SER A 221 -17.81 6.78 2.19
CA SER A 221 -17.21 8.10 2.01
C SER A 221 -18.07 9.02 1.13
N ALA A 222 -18.81 8.48 0.15
CA ALA A 222 -19.79 9.24 -0.62
C ALA A 222 -20.95 9.74 0.27
N ARG A 223 -21.47 8.92 1.18
CA ARG A 223 -22.50 9.34 2.17
C ARG A 223 -21.96 10.30 3.23
N GLU A 224 -20.70 10.15 3.63
CA GLU A 224 -19.98 11.09 4.50
C GLU A 224 -19.69 12.45 3.86
N LEU A 225 -19.69 12.54 2.52
CA LEU A 225 -19.69 13.82 1.80
C LEU A 225 -21.11 14.34 1.58
N ALA A 226 -22.08 13.46 1.28
CA ALA A 226 -23.49 13.81 1.13
C ALA A 226 -24.09 14.47 2.39
N SER A 227 -23.70 14.00 3.59
CA SER A 227 -24.09 14.60 4.88
C SER A 227 -23.63 16.05 5.08
N ARG A 228 -22.70 16.54 4.23
CA ARG A 228 -22.09 17.87 4.34
C ARG A 228 -22.61 18.87 3.30
N CYS A 229 -23.45 18.41 2.37
CA CYS A 229 -24.15 19.23 1.38
C CYS A 229 -25.02 20.31 2.04
N LEU A 230 -25.33 21.37 1.29
CA LEU A 230 -26.15 22.48 1.77
C LEU A 230 -27.53 22.43 1.13
N TRP A 231 -28.57 22.48 1.95
CA TRP A 231 -29.96 22.44 1.51
C TRP A 231 -30.66 23.77 1.80
N LEU A 232 -31.46 24.27 0.85
CA LEU A 232 -32.17 25.55 0.99
C LEU A 232 -33.28 25.55 2.06
N ASP A 233 -33.72 24.37 2.49
CA ASP A 233 -34.65 24.18 3.60
C ASP A 233 -33.96 23.95 4.95
N GLU A 234 -32.64 24.21 5.02
CA GLU A 234 -31.78 24.03 6.21
C GLU A 234 -31.76 22.60 6.78
N ALA A 235 -32.25 21.62 6.03
CA ALA A 235 -32.23 20.21 6.42
C ALA A 235 -30.78 19.72 6.64
N SER A 236 -30.62 18.74 7.55
CA SER A 236 -29.34 18.09 7.81
C SER A 236 -29.56 16.59 7.97
N PHE A 237 -28.62 15.80 7.44
CA PHE A 237 -28.71 14.35 7.36
C PHE A 237 -27.41 13.73 7.83
N ALA A 238 -27.49 12.73 8.70
CA ALA A 238 -26.39 11.85 9.01
C ALA A 238 -26.15 10.85 7.86
N PRO A 239 -24.95 10.25 7.73
CA PRO A 239 -24.65 9.24 6.71
C PRO A 239 -25.58 8.01 6.72
N GLY A 240 -26.25 7.74 7.85
CA GLY A 240 -27.23 6.66 8.01
C GLY A 240 -28.66 7.00 7.54
N ASP A 241 -28.97 8.29 7.32
CA ASP A 241 -30.31 8.73 6.92
C ASP A 241 -30.56 8.57 5.40
N PHE A 242 -29.49 8.32 4.64
CA PHE A 242 -29.55 8.15 3.19
C PHE A 242 -30.00 6.75 2.78
N ASP A 243 -30.94 6.68 1.86
CA ASP A 243 -31.30 5.43 1.19
C ASP A 243 -30.32 5.12 0.04
N MET A 244 -29.60 4.01 0.15
CA MET A 244 -28.73 3.50 -0.94
C MET A 244 -29.48 2.70 -2.01
N GLY A 245 -30.79 2.49 -1.83
CA GLY A 245 -31.58 1.52 -2.60
C GLY A 245 -31.33 0.06 -2.17
N PRO A 246 -32.17 -0.88 -2.63
CA PRO A 246 -32.10 -2.29 -2.21
C PRO A 246 -30.81 -2.99 -2.68
N GLU A 247 -30.43 -2.80 -3.94
CA GLU A 247 -29.28 -3.49 -4.56
C GLU A 247 -27.95 -3.19 -3.85
N ARG A 248 -27.68 -1.91 -3.54
CA ARG A 248 -26.45 -1.56 -2.77
C ARG A 248 -26.51 -2.01 -1.33
N LYS A 249 -27.70 -2.03 -0.69
CA LYS A 249 -27.86 -2.57 0.67
C LYS A 249 -27.55 -4.08 0.70
N GLU A 250 -28.06 -4.84 -0.27
CA GLU A 250 -27.77 -6.26 -0.42
C GLU A 250 -26.29 -6.51 -0.72
N ALA A 251 -25.70 -5.76 -1.66
CA ALA A 251 -24.27 -5.86 -1.97
C ALA A 251 -23.37 -5.51 -0.77
N ALA A 252 -23.71 -4.48 0.01
CA ALA A 252 -22.98 -4.12 1.22
C ALA A 252 -23.13 -5.17 2.34
N ALA A 253 -24.31 -5.76 2.51
CA ALA A 253 -24.53 -6.86 3.45
C ALA A 253 -23.72 -8.11 3.05
N ALA A 254 -23.77 -8.51 1.78
CA ALA A 254 -22.99 -9.62 1.24
C ALA A 254 -21.48 -9.37 1.30
N ALA A 255 -21.04 -8.10 1.22
CA ALA A 255 -19.63 -7.73 1.37
C ALA A 255 -19.12 -7.88 2.82
N GLU A 256 -19.97 -7.66 3.83
CA GLU A 256 -19.63 -7.85 5.25
C GLU A 256 -19.85 -9.29 5.74
N GLU A 257 -20.69 -10.09 5.07
CA GLU A 257 -20.99 -11.49 5.44
C GLU A 257 -19.73 -12.38 5.46
N LEU A 258 -19.56 -13.14 6.55
CA LEU A 258 -18.45 -14.07 6.73
C LEU A 258 -18.69 -15.43 6.05
N SER A 259 -17.93 -15.71 5.00
CA SER A 259 -17.84 -17.04 4.38
C SER A 259 -16.89 -17.94 5.18
N VAL A 260 -17.43 -18.92 5.90
CA VAL A 260 -16.68 -19.86 6.76
C VAL A 260 -16.14 -21.07 5.98
N GLN A 261 -14.92 -21.53 6.28
CA GLN A 261 -14.34 -22.76 5.73
C GLN A 261 -13.53 -23.52 6.81
N ASP A 262 -13.88 -24.78 7.04
CA ASP A 262 -13.14 -25.68 7.95
C ASP A 262 -11.91 -26.28 7.27
N GLY A 263 -10.86 -26.56 8.05
CA GLY A 263 -9.62 -27.19 7.57
C GLY A 263 -8.66 -26.25 6.84
N TRP A 264 -8.88 -24.94 6.91
CA TRP A 264 -8.10 -23.89 6.24
C TRP A 264 -7.69 -22.77 7.20
N ASP A 265 -6.48 -22.26 7.01
CA ASP A 265 -5.85 -21.15 7.74
C ASP A 265 -5.48 -20.03 6.77
N ALA A 266 -5.87 -18.79 7.08
CA ALA A 266 -5.51 -17.60 6.31
C ALA A 266 -4.19 -17.01 6.85
N ILE A 267 -3.06 -17.32 6.21
CA ILE A 267 -1.74 -17.02 6.78
C ILE A 267 -1.42 -15.52 6.82
N GLY A 268 -0.89 -15.08 7.95
CA GLY A 268 -0.42 -13.72 8.20
C GLY A 268 -1.55 -12.68 8.29
N ASN A 269 -1.21 -11.42 8.06
CA ASN A 269 -2.12 -10.26 8.07
C ASN A 269 -2.89 -10.05 9.39
N ASP A 270 -2.37 -10.58 10.49
CA ASP A 270 -2.96 -10.50 11.82
C ASP A 270 -3.09 -9.04 12.30
N LEU A 271 -4.23 -8.72 12.92
CA LEU A 271 -4.43 -7.44 13.59
C LEU A 271 -3.49 -7.30 14.80
N PRO A 272 -3.12 -6.07 15.20
CA PRO A 272 -2.32 -5.84 16.39
C PRO A 272 -2.95 -6.48 17.65
N GLY A 273 -2.14 -7.20 18.42
CA GLY A 273 -2.59 -7.87 19.65
C GLY A 273 -3.17 -9.27 19.49
N MET A 274 -3.14 -9.84 18.28
CA MET A 274 -3.57 -11.23 18.05
C MET A 274 -2.53 -12.28 18.51
N PRO A 275 -2.97 -13.51 18.82
CA PRO A 275 -4.37 -13.97 18.86
C PRO A 275 -5.11 -13.54 20.14
N ALA A 276 -6.43 -13.41 20.03
CA ALA A 276 -7.32 -13.41 21.18
C ALA A 276 -7.49 -14.85 21.70
N TRP A 277 -7.20 -15.08 22.97
CA TRP A 277 -7.20 -16.41 23.60
C TRP A 277 -8.49 -16.71 24.34
N ASN A 278 -8.83 -18.00 24.47
CA ASN A 278 -9.96 -18.52 25.24
C ASN A 278 -11.33 -18.00 24.74
N VAL A 279 -11.46 -17.78 23.44
CA VAL A 279 -12.72 -17.41 22.78
C VAL A 279 -13.28 -18.60 22.00
N SER A 280 -14.58 -18.64 21.76
CA SER A 280 -15.20 -19.60 20.83
C SER A 280 -15.10 -19.13 19.38
N LEU A 281 -15.43 -20.00 18.42
CA LEU A 281 -15.51 -19.65 17.00
C LEU A 281 -16.56 -18.55 16.74
N GLU A 282 -17.72 -18.66 17.39
CA GLU A 282 -18.83 -17.71 17.26
C GLU A 282 -18.45 -16.35 17.85
N GLN A 283 -17.73 -16.33 18.97
CA GLN A 283 -17.17 -15.11 19.55
C GLN A 283 -16.09 -14.48 18.65
N CYS A 284 -15.27 -15.31 17.99
CA CYS A 284 -14.27 -14.85 17.02
C CYS A 284 -14.91 -14.22 15.78
N GLN A 285 -15.99 -14.83 15.26
CA GLN A 285 -16.79 -14.30 14.16
C GLN A 285 -17.44 -12.97 14.53
N ALA A 286 -18.17 -12.91 15.64
CA ALA A 286 -18.84 -11.68 16.10
C ALA A 286 -17.86 -10.52 16.36
N GLN A 287 -16.64 -10.80 16.86
CA GLN A 287 -15.60 -9.78 17.02
C GLN A 287 -15.09 -9.26 15.65
N CYS A 288 -14.94 -10.13 14.66
CA CYS A 288 -14.51 -9.76 13.31
C CYS A 288 -15.61 -9.01 12.52
N GLU A 289 -16.88 -9.35 12.74
CA GLU A 289 -18.02 -8.61 12.18
C GLU A 289 -18.08 -7.19 12.78
N ALA A 290 -17.85 -7.06 14.09
CA ALA A 290 -17.86 -5.77 14.79
C ALA A 290 -16.66 -4.85 14.45
N ASP A 291 -15.46 -5.41 14.20
CA ASP A 291 -14.30 -4.61 13.80
C ASP A 291 -14.22 -4.46 12.27
N ARG A 292 -14.50 -3.25 11.76
CA ARG A 292 -14.37 -2.92 10.33
C ARG A 292 -12.98 -3.14 9.74
N ARG A 293 -11.94 -3.26 10.57
CA ARG A 293 -10.57 -3.58 10.13
C ARG A 293 -10.36 -5.08 9.95
N CYS A 294 -11.26 -5.92 10.46
CA CYS A 294 -11.23 -7.36 10.26
C CYS A 294 -11.93 -7.72 8.95
N LEU A 295 -11.17 -8.27 8.00
CA LEU A 295 -11.67 -8.77 6.72
C LEU A 295 -11.59 -10.31 6.63
N ALA A 296 -10.73 -10.93 7.45
CA ALA A 296 -10.65 -12.37 7.62
C ALA A 296 -10.36 -12.72 9.09
N LEU A 297 -10.60 -13.97 9.46
CA LEU A 297 -10.13 -14.56 10.69
C LEU A 297 -9.60 -15.97 10.45
N THR A 298 -8.80 -16.47 11.38
CA THR A 298 -8.54 -17.89 11.54
C THR A 298 -8.68 -18.27 13.00
N TYR A 299 -9.45 -19.31 13.27
CA TYR A 299 -9.70 -19.86 14.58
C TYR A 299 -8.98 -21.20 14.72
N ASP A 300 -8.07 -21.29 15.69
CA ASP A 300 -7.39 -22.53 16.06
C ASP A 300 -8.28 -23.31 17.04
N LYS A 301 -8.87 -24.42 16.55
CA LYS A 301 -9.78 -25.30 17.32
C LYS A 301 -9.08 -25.98 18.49
N LYS A 302 -7.76 -26.17 18.43
CA LYS A 302 -6.98 -26.89 19.44
C LYS A 302 -6.60 -25.99 20.62
N HIS A 303 -6.36 -24.71 20.37
CA HIS A 303 -5.91 -23.77 21.40
C HIS A 303 -6.95 -22.69 21.75
N SER A 304 -8.15 -22.75 21.17
CA SER A 304 -9.23 -21.75 21.33
C SER A 304 -8.72 -20.32 21.11
N ALA A 305 -7.98 -20.14 20.02
CA ALA A 305 -7.27 -18.91 19.70
C ALA A 305 -7.78 -18.30 18.39
N CYS A 306 -8.20 -17.05 18.44
CA CYS A 306 -8.75 -16.29 17.33
C CYS A 306 -7.71 -15.31 16.78
N PHE A 307 -7.37 -15.48 15.50
CA PHE A 307 -6.48 -14.62 14.74
C PHE A 307 -7.32 -13.77 13.79
N MET A 308 -7.78 -12.61 14.23
CA MET A 308 -8.46 -11.62 13.38
C MET A 308 -7.44 -10.91 12.48
N LYS A 309 -7.80 -10.66 11.22
CA LYS A 309 -6.86 -10.26 10.17
C LYS A 309 -7.44 -9.15 9.29
N ASN A 310 -6.60 -8.23 8.85
CA ASN A 310 -6.99 -7.17 7.91
C ASN A 310 -7.00 -7.62 6.44
N ASN A 311 -6.63 -8.86 6.15
CA ASN A 311 -6.65 -9.46 4.82
C ASN A 311 -6.62 -11.01 4.94
N GLY A 312 -6.97 -11.73 3.88
CA GLY A 312 -7.02 -13.19 3.83
C GLY A 312 -6.35 -13.80 2.59
N SER A 313 -5.35 -13.13 2.02
CA SER A 313 -4.91 -13.35 0.63
C SER A 313 -4.47 -14.79 0.29
N ILE A 314 -3.94 -15.56 1.25
CA ILE A 314 -3.46 -16.92 1.02
C ILE A 314 -4.01 -17.86 2.09
N LEU A 315 -4.74 -18.88 1.64
CA LEU A 315 -5.28 -19.96 2.46
C LEU A 315 -4.38 -21.20 2.35
N VAL A 316 -4.06 -21.81 3.49
CA VAL A 316 -3.27 -23.05 3.58
C VAL A 316 -4.05 -24.13 4.32
N ARG A 317 -3.80 -25.41 3.99
CA ARG A 317 -4.48 -26.52 4.67
C ARG A 317 -3.99 -26.65 6.10
N SER A 318 -4.93 -26.60 7.05
CA SER A 318 -4.68 -26.81 8.48
C SER A 318 -5.91 -27.47 9.11
N PRO A 319 -5.89 -28.80 9.36
CA PRO A 319 -7.07 -29.52 9.86
C PRO A 319 -7.62 -29.01 11.18
N ASP A 320 -6.77 -28.41 12.02
CA ASP A 320 -7.13 -27.84 13.32
C ASP A 320 -7.64 -26.38 13.21
N ALA A 321 -7.70 -25.80 12.01
CA ALA A 321 -8.14 -24.41 11.80
C ALA A 321 -9.54 -24.31 11.16
N VAL A 322 -10.24 -23.21 11.46
CA VAL A 322 -11.40 -22.70 10.73
C VAL A 322 -11.08 -21.28 10.28
N MET A 323 -11.15 -20.97 9.00
CA MET A 323 -11.11 -19.59 8.52
C MET A 323 -12.52 -19.06 8.30
N ALA A 324 -12.70 -17.75 8.45
CA ALA A 324 -13.85 -17.04 7.89
C ALA A 324 -13.36 -15.75 7.21
N ALA A 325 -13.99 -15.36 6.10
CA ALA A 325 -13.58 -14.19 5.33
C ALA A 325 -14.80 -13.42 4.82
N LYS A 326 -14.76 -12.09 4.95
CA LYS A 326 -15.82 -11.20 4.48
C LYS A 326 -15.95 -11.26 2.97
N GLY A 327 -17.17 -11.15 2.44
CA GLY A 327 -17.44 -11.15 1.00
C GLY A 327 -16.56 -10.17 0.21
N ALA A 328 -16.24 -9.01 0.80
CA ALA A 328 -15.37 -7.96 0.25
C ALA A 328 -13.98 -8.45 -0.21
N ILE A 329 -13.44 -9.53 0.38
CA ILE A 329 -12.15 -10.11 -0.02
C ILE A 329 -12.25 -11.51 -0.63
N LYS A 330 -13.46 -12.07 -0.76
CA LYS A 330 -13.68 -13.48 -1.15
C LYS A 330 -13.08 -13.83 -2.52
N ALA A 331 -13.09 -12.89 -3.46
CA ALA A 331 -12.48 -13.05 -4.79
C ALA A 331 -10.93 -13.05 -4.77
N ASN A 332 -10.31 -12.55 -3.70
CA ASN A 332 -8.86 -12.44 -3.56
C ASN A 332 -8.22 -13.59 -2.78
N LEU A 333 -9.02 -14.55 -2.27
CA LEU A 333 -8.54 -15.70 -1.50
C LEU A 333 -7.83 -16.72 -2.42
N GLN A 334 -6.52 -16.91 -2.24
CA GLN A 334 -5.74 -17.88 -3.01
C GLN A 334 -5.51 -19.17 -2.21
N TYR A 335 -5.97 -20.31 -2.73
CA TYR A 335 -5.76 -21.61 -2.10
C TYR A 335 -4.37 -22.16 -2.45
N SER A 336 -3.49 -22.24 -1.46
CA SER A 336 -2.16 -22.80 -1.60
C SER A 336 -2.19 -24.32 -1.64
N SER A 337 -1.31 -24.91 -2.46
CA SER A 337 -1.05 -26.36 -2.47
C SER A 337 0.04 -26.78 -1.47
N LEU A 338 0.51 -25.87 -0.60
CA LEU A 338 1.51 -26.20 0.41
C LEU A 338 1.00 -27.26 1.41
N VAL A 339 1.82 -28.30 1.59
CA VAL A 339 1.68 -29.34 2.61
C VAL A 339 2.81 -29.16 3.61
N PHE A 340 2.47 -29.09 4.89
CA PHE A 340 3.38 -28.68 5.97
C PHE A 340 3.92 -29.89 6.74
N ALA A 341 5.18 -29.80 7.17
CA ALA A 341 5.82 -30.77 8.06
C ALA A 341 6.48 -30.06 9.24
N LYS A 342 6.32 -30.63 10.44
CA LYS A 342 6.96 -30.16 11.69
C LYS A 342 8.20 -31.00 11.97
N ASP A 343 9.19 -30.39 12.64
CA ASP A 343 10.48 -31.00 12.97
C ASP A 343 11.11 -31.75 11.78
N THR A 344 11.02 -31.15 10.59
CA THR A 344 11.41 -31.75 9.31
C THR A 344 12.02 -30.69 8.42
N VAL A 345 13.21 -30.96 7.88
CA VAL A 345 13.84 -30.14 6.84
C VAL A 345 13.61 -30.78 5.46
N VAL A 346 13.27 -29.96 4.49
CA VAL A 346 13.21 -30.31 3.06
C VAL A 346 14.58 -30.05 2.45
N VAL A 347 15.15 -31.07 1.80
CA VAL A 347 16.45 -30.99 1.13
C VAL A 347 16.23 -30.59 -0.33
N GLY A 348 17.03 -29.64 -0.80
CA GLY A 348 16.98 -29.15 -2.18
C GLY A 348 17.79 -27.86 -2.35
N GLY A 349 17.72 -27.27 -3.54
CA GLY A 349 18.33 -25.97 -3.83
C GLY A 349 17.47 -24.83 -3.31
N ALA A 350 18.08 -23.94 -2.52
CA ALA A 350 17.47 -22.70 -2.07
C ALA A 350 17.96 -21.53 -2.93
N TYR A 351 17.03 -20.78 -3.54
CA TYR A 351 17.33 -19.57 -4.30
C TYR A 351 17.25 -18.29 -3.45
N ALA A 352 16.64 -18.39 -2.27
CA ALA A 352 16.65 -17.34 -1.25
C ALA A 352 16.89 -17.96 0.13
N ASN A 353 17.68 -17.29 0.96
CA ASN A 353 17.83 -17.60 2.38
C ASN A 353 17.94 -16.27 3.14
N VAL A 354 16.88 -15.91 3.86
CA VAL A 354 16.68 -14.57 4.43
C VAL A 354 16.17 -14.65 5.86
N ARG A 355 16.51 -13.66 6.68
CA ARG A 355 15.90 -13.49 8.00
C ARG A 355 14.46 -13.02 7.83
N SER A 356 13.51 -13.74 8.40
CA SER A 356 12.07 -13.50 8.23
C SER A 356 11.28 -14.08 9.41
N ASN A 357 9.96 -13.84 9.45
CA ASN A 357 9.07 -14.57 10.35
C ASN A 357 8.43 -15.77 9.61
N TYR A 358 7.69 -16.61 10.35
CA TYR A 358 7.10 -17.83 9.79
C TYR A 358 6.04 -17.53 8.71
N ALA A 359 5.13 -16.58 8.97
CA ALA A 359 4.05 -16.25 8.05
C ALA A 359 4.62 -15.68 6.73
N ASP A 360 5.56 -14.74 6.80
CA ASP A 360 6.22 -14.17 5.62
C ASP A 360 6.96 -15.24 4.80
N CYS A 361 7.57 -16.22 5.46
CA CYS A 361 8.24 -17.34 4.79
C CYS A 361 7.24 -18.21 3.99
N VAL A 362 6.09 -18.52 4.60
CA VAL A 362 5.00 -19.27 3.96
C VAL A 362 4.40 -18.47 2.80
N LEU A 363 4.12 -17.18 3.00
CA LEU A 363 3.57 -16.28 1.98
C LEU A 363 4.52 -16.13 0.79
N ALA A 364 5.82 -15.96 1.02
CA ALA A 364 6.84 -15.87 -0.03
C ALA A 364 6.83 -17.10 -0.93
N CYS A 365 6.78 -18.31 -0.36
CA CYS A 365 6.72 -19.53 -1.16
C CYS A 365 5.35 -19.76 -1.83
N ALA A 366 4.25 -19.45 -1.13
CA ALA A 366 2.91 -19.64 -1.66
C ALA A 366 2.64 -18.74 -2.89
N ALA A 367 3.12 -17.48 -2.85
CA ALA A 367 2.97 -16.52 -3.94
C ALA A 367 3.96 -16.76 -5.12
N ASP A 368 5.23 -17.08 -4.85
CA ASP A 368 6.24 -17.25 -5.91
C ASP A 368 6.03 -18.57 -6.66
N GLN A 369 5.73 -18.48 -7.96
CA GLN A 369 5.51 -19.64 -8.84
C GLN A 369 6.75 -20.53 -8.99
N ARG A 370 7.97 -20.00 -8.74
CA ARG A 370 9.21 -20.77 -8.76
C ARG A 370 9.42 -21.59 -7.49
N CYS A 371 8.78 -21.21 -6.39
CA CYS A 371 8.93 -21.96 -5.14
C CYS A 371 8.27 -23.33 -5.25
N LEU A 372 9.03 -24.39 -4.97
CA LEU A 372 8.54 -25.76 -4.78
C LEU A 372 8.44 -26.14 -3.28
N GLY A 373 9.15 -25.44 -2.40
CA GLY A 373 9.02 -25.61 -0.95
C GLY A 373 9.81 -24.58 -0.14
N PHE A 374 9.64 -24.59 1.17
CA PHE A 374 10.36 -23.72 2.09
C PHE A 374 10.83 -24.48 3.34
N ASN A 375 11.86 -23.97 4.00
CA ASN A 375 12.25 -24.32 5.36
C ASN A 375 12.27 -23.06 6.23
N PHE A 376 11.64 -23.11 7.38
CA PHE A 376 11.68 -22.07 8.39
C PHE A 376 12.33 -22.57 9.69
N ASP A 377 13.51 -22.04 9.99
CA ASP A 377 14.22 -22.23 11.26
C ASP A 377 13.60 -21.29 12.31
N GLY A 378 12.77 -21.87 13.19
CA GLY A 378 12.04 -21.15 14.22
C GLY A 378 12.92 -20.42 15.24
N PRO A 379 13.98 -21.07 15.78
CA PRO A 379 14.98 -20.44 16.63
C PRO A 379 15.74 -19.28 15.98
N ASN A 380 16.32 -19.48 14.78
CA ASN A 380 17.18 -18.48 14.14
C ASN A 380 16.42 -17.43 13.31
N LYS A 381 15.11 -17.61 13.11
CA LYS A 381 14.26 -16.76 12.26
C LYS A 381 14.75 -16.70 10.80
N MET A 382 15.22 -17.83 10.29
CA MET A 382 15.74 -17.94 8.92
C MET A 382 14.74 -18.69 8.04
N CYS A 383 14.43 -18.11 6.89
CA CYS A 383 13.58 -18.67 5.85
C CYS A 383 14.45 -19.02 4.63
N ALA A 384 14.52 -20.30 4.28
CA ALA A 384 15.04 -20.75 3.00
C ALA A 384 13.87 -21.08 2.05
N VAL A 385 13.90 -20.52 0.84
CA VAL A 385 12.89 -20.73 -0.20
C VAL A 385 13.54 -21.52 -1.34
N LEU A 386 12.91 -22.64 -1.73
CA LEU A 386 13.49 -23.66 -2.58
C LEU A 386 12.82 -23.71 -3.96
N ASP A 387 13.63 -23.78 -5.01
CA ASP A 387 13.19 -23.99 -6.40
C ASP A 387 13.33 -25.46 -6.84
N THR A 388 13.95 -26.28 -6.01
CA THR A 388 14.14 -27.71 -6.20
C THR A 388 13.94 -28.44 -4.87
N VAL A 389 13.30 -29.60 -4.90
CA VAL A 389 13.02 -30.44 -3.72
C VAL A 389 13.41 -31.87 -4.08
N THR A 390 14.29 -32.49 -3.30
CA THR A 390 14.84 -33.83 -3.57
C THR A 390 14.45 -34.87 -2.52
N SER A 391 14.39 -34.48 -1.24
CA SER A 391 14.02 -35.36 -0.13
C SER A 391 13.61 -34.56 1.09
N SER A 392 13.23 -35.24 2.17
CA SER A 392 13.04 -34.65 3.50
C SER A 392 13.74 -35.49 4.56
N SER A 393 14.05 -34.87 5.70
CA SER A 393 14.69 -35.53 6.84
C SER A 393 14.22 -34.92 8.17
N PRO A 394 14.07 -35.69 9.26
CA PRO A 394 13.77 -35.14 10.57
C PRO A 394 14.83 -34.11 11.01
N PHE A 395 14.38 -32.93 11.42
CA PHE A 395 15.23 -31.86 11.95
C PHE A 395 14.43 -31.00 12.94
N LYS A 396 14.73 -31.13 14.24
CA LYS A 396 13.99 -30.43 15.30
C LYS A 396 14.10 -28.92 15.19
N GLY A 397 13.00 -28.21 15.39
CA GLY A 397 12.94 -26.74 15.36
C GLY A 397 12.83 -26.13 13.96
N VAL A 398 12.85 -26.94 12.89
CA VAL A 398 12.49 -26.50 11.53
C VAL A 398 11.06 -26.93 11.21
N VAL A 399 10.27 -25.96 10.75
CA VAL A 399 8.98 -26.21 10.09
C VAL A 399 9.19 -26.00 8.61
N SER A 400 8.71 -26.92 7.79
CA SER A 400 8.86 -26.86 6.33
C SER A 400 7.53 -27.04 5.64
N GLY A 401 7.50 -26.72 4.35
CA GLY A 401 6.37 -27.07 3.50
C GLY A 401 6.79 -27.26 2.06
N VAL A 402 6.09 -28.13 1.35
CA VAL A 402 6.30 -28.40 -0.08
C VAL A 402 4.98 -28.19 -0.82
N LYS A 403 5.04 -27.63 -2.03
CA LYS A 403 3.84 -27.55 -2.87
C LYS A 403 3.52 -28.95 -3.37
N ALA A 404 2.30 -29.43 -3.10
CA ALA A 404 1.80 -30.62 -3.74
C ALA A 404 1.81 -30.40 -5.27
N THR A 405 2.44 -31.33 -5.98
CA THR A 405 2.35 -31.42 -7.44
C THR A 405 0.88 -31.63 -7.81
N ARG A 406 0.38 -30.85 -8.78
CA ARG A 406 -0.93 -31.15 -9.39
C ARG A 406 -0.80 -32.50 -10.12
N SER A 407 -1.42 -33.52 -9.55
CA SER A 407 -1.63 -34.85 -10.14
C SER A 407 -2.71 -34.78 -11.22
#